data_AF-A0A948Q0V6-F1
#
_entry.id   AF-A0A948Q0V6-F1
#
_cell.length_a   1.000
_cell.length_b   1.000
_cell.length_c   1.000
_cell.angle_alpha   90.00
_cell.angle_beta   90.00
_cell.angle_gamma   90.00
#
_symmetry.space_group_name_H-M   'P 1'
#
loop_
_entity.id
_entity.type
_entity.pdbx_description
1 polymer ?
#
loop_
_entity_poly.entity_id
_entity_poly.type
_entity_poly.pdbx_seq_one_letter_code
_entity_poly.pdbx_strand_id
1 'polypeptide(L)'
;MEIQKYEDWSRGVHRRLGRRRIPVSGAIELTRRCNLSCVHCYNNLPANEQGARGEELTTEEHCRILDEITEAGCLWLLFTGG
;
A
#
# COMPACT_ATOMS: atom_id res chain seq x y z
N MET A 1 -25.48 19.28 10.41
CA MET A 1 -24.32 18.58 9.84
C MET A 1 -24.79 17.96 8.54
N GLU A 2 -24.28 18.45 7.41
CA GLU A 2 -24.71 17.99 6.09
C GLU A 2 -24.01 16.66 5.79
N ILE A 3 -24.78 15.60 5.55
CA ILE A 3 -24.23 14.27 5.28
C ILE A 3 -23.89 14.19 3.79
N GLN A 4 -22.61 14.07 3.48
CA GLN A 4 -22.12 13.86 2.11
C GLN A 4 -21.89 12.37 1.85
N LYS A 5 -22.20 11.88 0.64
CA LYS A 5 -21.83 10.53 0.23
C LYS A 5 -20.30 10.41 0.13
N TYR A 6 -19.76 9.31 0.63
CA TYR A 6 -18.32 9.02 0.58
C TYR A 6 -17.75 9.13 -0.84
N GLU A 7 -18.49 8.63 -1.84
CA GLU A 7 -18.08 8.68 -3.24
C GLU A 7 -17.89 10.11 -3.76
N ASP A 8 -18.85 10.99 -3.46
CA ASP A 8 -18.77 12.40 -3.89
C ASP A 8 -17.60 13.11 -3.21
N TRP A 9 -17.39 12.82 -1.92
CA TRP A 9 -16.28 13.35 -1.14
C TRP A 9 -14.92 12.86 -1.66
N SER A 10 -14.74 11.55 -1.85
CA SER A 10 -13.46 10.95 -2.25
C SER A 10 -13.07 11.39 -3.66
N ARG A 11 -14.02 11.40 -4.62
CA ARG A 11 -13.80 11.97 -5.97
C ARG A 11 -13.36 13.43 -5.89
N GLY A 12 -13.96 14.22 -5.00
CA GLY A 12 -13.58 15.61 -4.76
C GLY A 12 -12.16 15.77 -4.17
N VAL A 13 -11.77 14.89 -3.26
CA VAL A 13 -10.40 14.85 -2.70
C VAL A 13 -9.38 14.48 -3.78
N HIS A 14 -9.57 13.37 -4.51
CA HIS A 14 -8.67 12.96 -5.58
C HIS A 14 -8.48 14.04 -6.65
N ARG A 15 -9.56 14.71 -7.05
CA ARG A 15 -9.50 15.80 -8.04
C ARG A 15 -8.66 16.98 -7.56
N ARG A 16 -8.86 17.41 -6.30
CA ARG A 16 -8.17 18.58 -5.72
C ARG A 16 -6.69 18.29 -5.47
N LEU A 17 -6.39 17.13 -4.88
CA LEU A 17 -5.03 16.77 -4.47
C LEU A 17 -4.19 16.24 -5.65
N GLY A 18 -4.81 15.55 -6.62
CA GLY A 18 -4.15 15.11 -7.84
C GLY A 18 -3.61 16.28 -8.69
N ARG A 19 -4.32 17.41 -8.77
CA ARG A 19 -3.82 18.64 -9.43
C ARG A 19 -2.57 19.22 -8.76
N ARG A 20 -2.39 18.96 -7.46
CA ARG A 20 -1.23 19.37 -6.67
C ARG A 20 -0.13 18.30 -6.64
N ARG A 21 -0.33 17.18 -7.35
CA ARG A 21 0.56 16.01 -7.37
C ARG A 21 0.86 15.43 -5.98
N ILE A 22 -0.12 15.51 -5.08
CA ILE A 22 -0.01 14.89 -3.75
C ILE A 22 -0.32 13.38 -3.91
N PRO A 23 0.54 12.48 -3.43
CA PRO A 23 0.34 11.03 -3.48
C PRO A 23 -0.75 10.59 -2.50
N VAL A 24 -2.01 10.91 -2.81
CA VAL A 24 -3.15 10.68 -1.91
C VAL A 24 -3.46 9.19 -1.69
N SER A 25 -2.95 8.32 -2.56
CA SER A 25 -3.12 6.87 -2.45
C SER A 25 -1.83 6.13 -2.76
N GLY A 26 -1.56 5.06 -2.01
CA GLY A 26 -0.41 4.19 -2.21
C GLY A 26 -0.72 2.72 -1.90
N ALA A 27 0.24 1.85 -2.21
CA ALA A 27 0.22 0.45 -1.86
C ALA A 27 1.60 0.02 -1.37
N ILE A 28 1.64 -0.88 -0.38
CA ILE A 28 2.86 -1.53 0.10
C ILE A 28 2.68 -3.04 -0.08
N GLU A 29 3.57 -3.63 -0.87
CA GLU A 29 3.76 -5.08 -0.96
C GLU A 29 4.65 -5.51 0.21
N LEU A 30 4.05 -6.15 1.21
CA LEU A 30 4.70 -6.55 2.45
C LEU A 30 5.61 -7.77 2.26
N THR A 31 5.13 -8.74 1.50
CA THR A 31 5.80 -10.03 1.32
C THR A 31 5.78 -10.45 -0.14
N ARG A 32 6.80 -11.21 -0.52
CA ARG A 32 6.81 -11.92 -1.81
C ARG A 32 6.52 -13.41 -1.71
N ARG A 33 6.37 -13.86 -0.46
CA ARG A 33 6.17 -15.24 -0.06
C ARG A 33 4.69 -15.49 0.14
N CYS A 34 4.17 -16.57 -0.43
CA CYS A 34 2.76 -16.95 -0.37
C CYS A 34 2.60 -18.45 -0.09
N ASN A 35 1.48 -18.83 0.54
CA ASN A 35 1.08 -20.23 0.67
C ASN A 35 0.51 -20.82 -0.63
N LEU A 36 0.21 -19.98 -1.62
CA LEU A 36 -0.38 -20.35 -2.90
C LEU A 36 0.66 -20.28 -4.02
N SER A 37 0.48 -21.12 -5.04
CA SER A 37 1.30 -21.16 -6.25
C SER A 37 0.47 -20.82 -7.49
N CYS A 38 -0.24 -19.69 -7.45
CA CYS A 38 -1.11 -19.26 -8.54
C CYS A 38 -0.30 -19.07 -9.83
N VAL A 39 -0.73 -19.73 -10.92
CA VAL A 39 0.01 -19.76 -12.21
C VAL A 39 0.17 -18.40 -12.89
N HIS A 40 -0.61 -17.39 -12.47
CA HIS A 40 -0.59 -16.03 -13.03
C HIS A 40 0.06 -15.01 -12.09
N CYS A 41 0.48 -15.41 -10.89
CA CYS A 41 1.01 -14.49 -9.89
C CYS A 41 2.54 -14.50 -9.92
N TYR A 42 3.15 -13.32 -10.10
CA TYR A 42 4.61 -13.14 -10.04
C TYR A 42 5.13 -12.94 -8.59
N ASN A 43 4.22 -12.89 -7.62
CA ASN A 43 4.49 -12.72 -6.20
C ASN A 43 4.20 -14.02 -5.42
N ASN A 44 4.71 -15.15 -5.93
CA ASN A 44 4.34 -16.49 -5.48
C ASN A 44 5.54 -17.29 -4.98
N LEU A 45 6.56 -16.63 -4.41
CA LEU A 45 7.66 -17.37 -3.79
C LEU A 45 7.09 -18.27 -2.68
N PRO A 46 7.65 -19.47 -2.46
CA PRO A 46 7.16 -20.35 -1.40
C PRO A 46 7.17 -19.66 -0.04
N ALA A 47 6.16 -19.91 0.79
CA ALA A 47 6.04 -19.31 2.13
C ALA A 47 7.30 -19.49 3.02
N ASN A 48 8.04 -20.59 2.82
CA ASN A 48 9.26 -20.95 3.53
C ASN A 48 10.57 -20.54 2.83
N GLU A 49 10.52 -19.76 1.76
CA GLU A 49 11.70 -19.26 1.05
C GLU A 49 12.44 -18.25 1.96
N GLN A 50 13.65 -18.61 2.36
CA GLN A 50 14.39 -17.88 3.41
C GLN A 50 15.10 -16.64 2.86
N GLY A 51 15.51 -16.66 1.58
CA GLY A 51 16.18 -15.52 0.95
C GLY A 51 15.27 -14.29 0.90
N ALA A 52 14.06 -14.47 0.37
CA ALA A 52 13.02 -13.46 0.30
C ALA A 52 12.62 -12.94 1.68
N ARG A 53 12.53 -13.81 2.69
CA ARG A 53 12.27 -13.37 4.06
C ARG A 53 13.36 -12.43 4.60
N GLY A 54 14.62 -12.66 4.22
CA GLY A 54 15.74 -11.81 4.60
C GLY A 54 15.82 -10.49 3.82
N GLU A 55 15.17 -10.42 2.66
CA GLU A 55 15.10 -9.22 1.80
C GLU A 55 13.83 -8.38 2.02
N GLU A 56 12.80 -8.95 2.66
CA GLU A 56 11.58 -8.23 3.06
C GLU A 56 11.88 -7.16 4.12
N LEU A 57 11.12 -6.07 4.08
CA LEU A 57 11.29 -4.96 4.99
C LEU A 57 10.97 -5.38 6.43
N THR A 58 11.74 -4.82 7.36
CA THR A 58 11.45 -4.91 8.79
C THR A 58 10.24 -4.07 9.17
N THR A 59 9.66 -4.34 10.33
CA THR A 59 8.56 -3.55 10.88
C THR A 59 8.96 -2.08 11.04
N GLU A 60 10.17 -1.82 11.50
CA GLU A 60 10.72 -0.48 11.70
C GLU A 60 10.83 0.28 10.37
N GLU A 61 11.27 -0.39 9.30
CA GLU A 61 11.32 0.20 7.96
C GLU A 61 9.93 0.48 7.41
N HIS A 62 8.95 -0.40 7.65
CA HIS A 62 7.56 -0.13 7.32
C HIS A 62 7.01 1.09 8.08
N CYS A 63 7.26 1.19 9.39
CA CYS A 63 6.86 2.36 10.18
C CYS A 63 7.48 3.65 9.64
N ARG A 64 8.77 3.64 9.29
CA ARG A 64 9.42 4.80 8.66
C ARG A 64 8.74 5.18 7.34
N ILE A 65 8.45 4.20 6.47
CA ILE A 65 7.75 4.47 5.20
C ILE A 65 6.35 5.03 5.46
N LEU A 66 5.63 4.52 6.47
CA LEU A 66 4.32 5.06 6.85
C LEU A 66 4.39 6.52 7.26
N ASP A 67 5.41 6.92 8.03
CA ASP A 67 5.64 8.31 8.39
C ASP A 67 5.91 9.16 7.14
N GLU A 68 6.82 8.70 6.27
CA GLU A 68 7.20 9.40 5.03
C GLU A 68 6.02 9.61 4.07
N ILE A 69 5.21 8.57 3.80
CA ILE A 69 4.07 8.69 2.89
C ILE A 69 2.93 9.50 3.51
N THR A 70 2.77 9.46 4.83
CA THR A 70 1.80 10.28 5.56
C THR A 70 2.18 11.76 5.46
N GLU A 71 3.45 12.10 5.69
CA GLU A 71 3.98 13.46 5.52
C GLU A 71 3.82 13.94 4.06
N ALA A 72 4.01 13.04 3.09
CA ALA A 72 3.78 13.33 1.68
C ALA A 72 2.29 13.54 1.32
N GLY A 73 1.35 13.20 2.21
CA GLY A 73 -0.09 13.42 2.04
C GLY A 73 -0.90 12.20 1.56
N CYS A 74 -0.37 10.99 1.78
CA CYS A 74 -1.12 9.74 1.57
C CYS A 74 -2.28 9.63 2.56
N LEU A 75 -3.47 9.40 2.03
CA LEU A 75 -4.70 9.25 2.80
C LEU A 75 -5.25 7.82 2.72
N TRP A 76 -5.05 7.15 1.59
CA TRP A 76 -5.48 5.78 1.36
C TRP A 76 -4.30 4.88 1.10
N LEU A 77 -4.14 3.85 1.93
CA LEU A 77 -3.04 2.90 1.81
C LEU A 77 -3.58 1.48 1.71
N LEU A 78 -3.10 0.74 0.72
CA LEU A 78 -3.32 -0.70 0.61
C LEU A 78 -2.10 -1.44 1.13
N PHE A 79 -2.30 -2.30 2.12
CA PHE A 79 -1.34 -3.35 2.47
C PHE A 79 -1.73 -4.62 1.72
N THR A 80 -0.76 -5.18 1.01
CA THR A 80 -0.93 -6.36 0.17
C THR A 80 0.33 -7.24 0.26
N GLY A 81 0.24 -8.47 -0.20
CA GLY A 81 1.30 -9.47 -0.10
C GLY A 81 0.76 -10.87 -0.33
N GLY A 82 1.65 -11.85 -0.18
CA GLY A 82 1.34 -13.28 -0.24
C GLY A 82 0.99 -13.90 1.10
#